data_AF-A0A084TKN7-F1
#
_entry.id   AF-A0A084TKN7-F1
#
_cell.length_a   1.000
_cell.length_b   1.000
_cell.length_c   1.000
_cell.angle_alpha   90.00
_cell.angle_beta   90.00
_cell.angle_gamma   90.00
#
_symmetry.space_group_name_H-M   'P 1'
#
loop_
_entity.id
_entity.type
_entity.pdbx_description
1 polymer ?
#
loop_
_entity_poly.entity_id
_entity_poly.type
_entity_poly.pdbx_seq_one_letter_code
_entity_poly.pdbx_strand_id
1 'polypeptide(L)' 'MKTQELLQNISELTRDIETNYPELYKYLDETPMTIPNMEHPNIDDAVLEDYLTSLQVLIKKFKAGQIE' A
#
# COMPACT_ATOMS: atom_id res chain seq x y z
N MET A 1 -1.90 6.92 -18.36
CA MET A 1 -2.88 6.73 -17.28
C MET A 1 -2.10 6.39 -16.01
N LYS A 2 -1.33 7.35 -15.45
CA LYS A 2 -0.39 7.08 -14.34
C LYS A 2 -1.08 6.59 -13.07
N THR A 3 -2.23 7.19 -12.76
CA THR A 3 -3.04 6.87 -11.58
C THR A 3 -3.54 5.43 -11.58
N GLN A 4 -3.89 4.88 -12.74
CA GLN A 4 -4.36 3.49 -12.84
C GLN A 4 -3.23 2.48 -12.61
N GLU A 5 -2.02 2.77 -13.10
CA GLU A 5 -0.84 1.94 -12.83
C GLU A 5 -0.48 1.96 -11.35
N LEU A 6 -0.54 3.13 -10.69
CA LEU A 6 -0.30 3.24 -9.26
C LEU A 6 -1.31 2.43 -8.45
N LEU A 7 -2.60 2.58 -8.74
CA LEU A 7 -3.67 1.81 -8.08
C LEU A 7 -3.51 0.30 -8.27
N GLN A 8 -3.09 -0.14 -9.45
CA GLN A 8 -2.84 -1.54 -9.74
C GLN A 8 -1.66 -2.07 -8.91
N ASN A 9 -0.53 -1.36 -8.90
CA ASN A 9 0.63 -1.73 -8.10
C ASN A 9 0.32 -1.75 -6.60
N ILE A 10 -0.43 -0.76 -6.10
CA ILE A 10 -0.89 -0.72 -4.71
C ILE A 10 -1.75 -1.96 -4.41
N SER A 11 -2.72 -2.27 -5.26
CA SER A 11 -3.63 -3.41 -5.06
C SER A 11 -2.88 -4.73 -5.07
N GLU A 12 -1.92 -4.91 -5.98
CA GLU A 12 -1.08 -6.11 -6.05
C GLU A 12 -0.19 -6.25 -4.80
N LEU A 13 0.50 -5.18 -4.38
CA LEU A 13 1.34 -5.20 -3.18
C LEU A 13 0.52 -5.46 -1.92
N THR A 14 -0.66 -4.85 -1.81
CA THR A 14 -1.54 -5.05 -0.65
C THR A 14 -2.04 -6.48 -0.58
N ARG A 15 -2.38 -7.08 -1.73
CA ARG A 15 -2.80 -8.48 -1.82
C ARG A 15 -1.65 -9.45 -1.57
N ASP A 16 -0.43 -9.11 -2.01
CA ASP A 16 0.78 -9.86 -1.71
C ASP A 16 1.09 -9.82 -0.21
N ILE A 17 0.93 -8.66 0.43
CA ILE A 17 1.05 -8.52 1.89
C ILE A 17 -0.01 -9.37 2.60
N GLU A 18 -1.29 -9.30 2.21
CA GLU A 18 -2.34 -10.11 2.82
C GLU A 18 -2.09 -11.62 2.69
N THR A 19 -1.54 -12.06 1.56
CA THR A 19 -1.33 -13.49 1.26
C THR A 19 -0.01 -14.03 1.80
N ASN A 20 1.09 -13.29 1.61
CA ASN A 20 2.46 -13.74 1.91
C ASN A 20 3.01 -13.16 3.21
N TYR A 21 2.51 -11.99 3.65
CA TYR A 21 3.02 -11.27 4.81
C TYR A 21 1.87 -10.74 5.70
N PRO A 22 0.92 -11.58 6.16
CA PRO A 22 -0.21 -11.13 6.96
C PRO A 22 0.22 -10.43 8.28
N GLU A 23 1.45 -10.66 8.71
CA GLU A 23 2.10 -10.03 9.86
C GLU A 23 2.36 -8.53 9.62
N LEU A 24 2.67 -8.16 8.36
CA LEU A 24 2.82 -6.78 7.92
C LEU A 24 1.51 -6.00 8.00
N TYR A 25 0.37 -6.68 7.91
CA TYR A 25 -0.96 -6.09 8.05
C TYR A 25 -1.16 -5.44 9.43
N LYS A 26 -0.48 -5.95 10.48
CA LYS A 26 -0.48 -5.30 11.81
C LYS A 26 0.23 -3.94 11.79
N TYR A 27 1.21 -3.76 10.91
CA TYR A 27 2.00 -2.53 10.78
C TYR A 27 1.38 -1.54 9.79
N LEU A 28 0.39 -1.99 9.02
CA LEU A 28 -0.45 -1.14 8.18
C LEU A 28 -1.49 -0.34 9.00
N ASP A 29 -1.44 -0.47 10.34
CA ASP A 29 -2.17 0.30 11.36
C ASP A 29 -3.60 0.61 10.95
N GLU A 30 -4.52 -0.35 11.23
CA GLU A 30 -6.00 -0.29 11.38
C GLU A 30 -6.79 0.79 10.63
N THR A 31 -6.22 1.39 9.62
CA THR A 31 -6.79 2.48 8.89
C THR A 31 -7.53 1.78 7.77
N PRO A 32 -8.86 1.86 7.76
CA PRO A 32 -9.58 1.76 6.52
C PRO A 32 -9.17 3.00 5.72
N MET A 33 -7.92 3.06 5.25
CA MET A 33 -7.56 3.87 4.10
C MET A 33 -8.11 3.09 2.93
N THR A 34 -9.43 3.13 2.89
CA THR A 34 -10.30 2.73 1.82
C THR A 34 -9.56 3.13 0.55
N ILE A 35 -9.20 2.11 -0.24
CA ILE A 35 -9.23 2.21 -1.69
C ILE A 35 -10.29 3.25 -2.00
N PRO A 36 -9.94 4.40 -2.60
CA PRO A 36 -10.93 5.43 -2.83
C PRO A 36 -12.11 4.78 -3.55
N ASN A 37 -13.20 4.63 -2.80
CA ASN A 37 -14.50 4.62 -3.40
C ASN A 37 -14.51 5.88 -4.28
N MET A 38 -15.04 5.77 -5.49
CA MET A 38 -15.06 6.79 -6.56
C MET A 38 -15.55 8.21 -6.16
N GLU A 39 -15.73 8.48 -4.86
CA GLU A 39 -16.23 9.68 -4.21
C GLU A 39 -15.15 10.70 -3.84
N HIS A 40 -13.85 10.35 -3.88
CA HIS A 40 -12.74 11.30 -3.72
C HIS A 40 -11.92 11.45 -5.02
N PRO A 41 -12.40 12.24 -6.00
CA PRO A 41 -11.70 12.45 -7.28
C PRO A 41 -10.38 13.24 -7.15
N ASN A 42 -10.09 13.82 -5.99
CA ASN A 42 -8.85 14.55 -5.69
C ASN A 42 -7.86 13.71 -4.87
N ILE A 43 -7.72 12.43 -5.19
CA ILE A 43 -6.50 11.76 -4.79
C ILE A 43 -5.44 12.19 -5.78
N ASP A 44 -4.65 13.18 -5.34
CA ASP A 44 -3.44 13.57 -6.03
C ASP A 44 -2.58 12.32 -6.25
N ASP A 45 -2.05 12.15 -7.46
CA ASP A 45 -1.13 11.05 -7.80
C ASP A 45 0.01 10.96 -6.78
N ALA A 46 0.41 12.09 -6.19
CA ALA A 46 1.39 12.17 -5.11
C ALA A 46 1.01 11.34 -3.87
N VAL A 47 -0.27 11.31 -3.47
CA VAL A 47 -0.73 10.51 -2.32
C VAL A 47 -0.66 9.02 -2.64
N LEU A 48 -0.98 8.63 -3.88
CA LEU A 48 -0.86 7.24 -4.33
C LEU A 48 0.62 6.82 -4.43
N GLU A 49 1.48 7.69 -4.94
CA GLU A 49 2.93 7.44 -4.99
C GLU A 49 3.53 7.32 -3.59
N ASP A 50 3.13 8.18 -2.66
CA ASP A 50 3.60 8.12 -1.26
C ASP A 50 3.11 6.84 -0.55
N TYR A 51 1.85 6.45 -0.78
CA TYR A 51 1.28 5.23 -0.25
C TYR A 51 1.97 3.97 -0.82
N LEU A 52 2.18 3.92 -2.14
CA LEU A 52 2.93 2.85 -2.80
C LEU A 52 4.35 2.75 -2.24
N THR A 53 5.03 3.88 -2.09
CA THR A 53 6.38 3.95 -1.54
C THR A 53 6.42 3.42 -0.11
N SER A 54 5.45 3.82 0.72
CA SER A 54 5.32 3.34 2.10
C SER A 54 5.14 1.83 2.17
N LEU A 55 4.27 1.25 1.33
CA LEU A 55 4.08 -0.20 1.22
C LEU A 55 5.38 -0.93 0.81
N GLN A 56 6.09 -0.42 -0.19
CA GLN A 56 7.36 -1.02 -0.64
C GLN A 56 8.43 -0.95 0.45
N VAL A 57 8.53 0.18 1.17
CA VAL A 57 9.46 0.35 2.29
C VAL A 57 9.13 -0.61 3.42
N LEU A 58 7.84 -0.80 3.73
CA LEU A 58 7.38 -1.74 4.75
C LEU A 58 7.84 -3.18 4.43
N ILE A 59 7.52 -3.66 3.22
CA ILE A 59 7.94 -5.00 2.77
C ILE A 59 9.46 -5.11 2.78
N LYS A 60 10.18 -4.07 2.34
CA LYS A 60 11.65 -4.08 2.31
C LYS A 60 12.23 -4.17 3.72
N LYS A 61 11.69 -3.42 4.68
CA LYS A 61 12.11 -3.48 6.08
C LYS A 61 11.86 -4.87 6.68
N PHE A 62 10.72 -5.46 6.38
CA PHE A 62 10.38 -6.81 6.81
C PHE A 62 11.29 -7.87 6.21
N LYS A 63 11.50 -7.84 4.89
CA LYS A 63 12.46 -8.72 4.21
C LYS A 63 13.89 -8.53 4.69
N ALA A 64 14.25 -7.32 5.13
CA ALA A 64 15.55 -7.01 5.72
C ALA A 64 15.66 -7.38 7.22
N GLY A 65 14.60 -7.90 7.85
CA GLY A 65 14.57 -8.23 9.27
C GLY A 65 14.65 -7.01 10.19
N GLN A 66 14.29 -5.82 9.72
CA GLN A 66 14.31 -4.57 10.49
C GLN A 66 13.02 -4.34 11.31
N ILE A 67 12.03 -5.21 11.14
CA ILE A 67 10.78 -5.24 11.89
C ILE A 67 10.51 -6.70 12.24
N GLU A 68 10.43 -6.97 13.54
CA GLU A 68 10.28 -8.29 14.19
C GLU A 68 8.93 -8.36 14.92
#